data_AF-A0A971GFV9-F1
#
_entry.id   AF-A0A971GFV9-F1
#
_cell.length_a   1.000
_cell.length_b   1.000
_cell.length_c   1.000
_cell.angle_alpha   90.00
_cell.angle_beta   90.00
_cell.angle_gamma   90.00
#
_symmetry.space_group_name_H-M   'P 1'
#
loop_
_entity.id
_entity.type
_entity.pdbx_description
1 polymer ?
#
loop_
_entity_poly.entity_id
_entity_poly.type
_entity_poly.pdbx_seq_one_letter_code
_entity_poly.pdbx_strand_id
1 'polypeptide(L)'
;MNKEWSEKNKQIQAYLGKETTYKDAIELLIELRKELFEQVSQIVNGYPAKAFYQMPYANANGYHSKTLSYSIWHIFRIEDIVAHALIAGDEQVLVTGGYQ
;
A
#
# COMPACT_ATOMS: atom_id res chain seq x y z
N MET A 1 11.06 3.72 -4.22
CA MET A 1 11.37 2.86 -3.06
C MET A 1 12.79 3.16 -2.63
N ASN A 2 13.07 3.27 -1.32
CA ASN A 2 14.45 3.46 -0.86
C ASN A 2 15.26 2.15 -1.07
N LYS A 3 16.59 2.21 -0.88
CA LYS A 3 17.47 1.05 -1.13
C LYS A 3 17.12 -0.14 -0.23
N GLU A 4 16.82 0.12 1.04
CA GLU A 4 16.53 -0.90 2.04
C GLU A 4 15.24 -1.67 1.73
N TRP A 5 14.14 -0.97 1.49
CA TRP A 5 12.86 -1.57 1.08
C TRP A 5 12.98 -2.31 -0.25
N SER A 6 13.79 -1.80 -1.18
CA SER A 6 14.08 -2.47 -2.45
C SER A 6 14.73 -3.84 -2.23
N GLU A 7 15.68 -3.91 -1.31
CA GLU A 7 16.37 -5.15 -0.99
C GLU A 7 15.45 -6.14 -0.24
N LYS A 8 14.72 -5.66 0.78
CA LYS A 8 13.71 -6.48 1.49
C LYS A 8 12.69 -7.07 0.51
N ASN A 9 12.18 -6.27 -0.42
CA ASN A 9 11.23 -6.73 -1.43
C ASN A 9 11.81 -7.81 -2.36
N LYS A 10 13.06 -7.66 -2.82
CA LYS A 10 13.73 -8.70 -3.62
C LYS A 10 13.90 -10.00 -2.83
N GLN A 11 14.28 -9.89 -1.56
CA GLN A 11 14.43 -11.05 -0.67
C GLN A 11 13.10 -11.77 -0.45
N ILE A 12 12.00 -11.03 -0.21
CA ILE A 12 10.65 -11.60 -0.13
C ILE A 12 10.31 -12.36 -1.40
N GLN A 13 10.53 -11.78 -2.59
CA GLN A 13 10.26 -12.45 -3.86
C GLN A 13 11.07 -13.73 -4.03
N ALA A 14 12.34 -13.74 -3.61
CA ALA A 14 13.17 -14.93 -3.63
C ALA A 14 12.64 -16.03 -2.69
N TYR A 15 12.17 -15.66 -1.49
CA TYR A 15 11.61 -16.61 -0.51
C TYR A 15 10.22 -17.13 -0.91
N LEU A 16 9.40 -16.33 -1.59
CA LEU A 16 8.14 -16.79 -2.18
C LEU A 16 8.33 -17.76 -3.35
N GLY A 17 9.54 -17.91 -3.88
CA GLY A 17 9.85 -18.89 -4.92
C GLY A 17 9.96 -20.33 -4.43
N LYS A 18 10.00 -20.59 -3.11
CA LYS A 18 10.15 -21.93 -2.53
C LYS A 18 9.24 -22.10 -1.32
N GLU A 19 8.46 -23.18 -1.30
CA GLU A 19 7.53 -23.48 -0.22
C GLU A 19 8.21 -23.56 1.15
N THR A 20 9.42 -24.12 1.21
CA THR A 20 10.20 -24.25 2.45
C THR A 20 10.57 -22.90 3.10
N THR A 21 10.47 -21.78 2.36
CA THR A 21 10.79 -20.43 2.85
C THR A 21 9.57 -19.52 2.94
N TYR A 22 8.34 -20.05 2.81
CA TYR A 22 7.12 -19.23 2.88
C TYR A 22 6.93 -18.55 4.22
N LYS A 23 7.23 -19.25 5.32
CA LYS A 23 7.12 -18.66 6.66
C LYS A 23 8.03 -17.43 6.79
N ASP A 24 9.29 -17.55 6.37
CA ASP A 24 10.26 -16.46 6.40
C ASP A 24 9.83 -15.31 5.47
N ALA A 25 9.27 -15.63 4.30
CA ALA A 25 8.73 -14.63 3.37
C ALA A 25 7.58 -13.82 4.00
N ILE A 26 6.65 -14.50 4.68
CA ILE A 26 5.50 -13.88 5.33
C ILE A 26 5.96 -12.99 6.48
N GLU A 27 6.88 -13.46 7.33
CA GLU A 27 7.42 -12.68 8.44
C GLU A 27 8.11 -11.40 7.93
N LEU A 28 8.96 -11.52 6.91
CA LEU A 28 9.64 -10.37 6.30
C LEU A 28 8.68 -9.41 5.59
N LEU A 29 7.64 -9.94 4.93
CA LEU A 29 6.59 -9.12 4.31
C LEU A 29 5.80 -8.33 5.35
N ILE A 30 5.48 -8.93 6.50
CA ILE A 30 4.80 -8.26 7.60
C ILE A 30 5.69 -7.15 8.18
N GLU A 31 6.99 -7.38 8.31
CA GLU A 31 7.94 -6.35 8.74
C GLU A 31 7.97 -5.17 7.76
N LEU A 32 8.17 -5.44 6.47
CA LEU A 32 8.16 -4.40 5.43
C LEU A 32 6.83 -3.63 5.43
N ARG A 33 5.69 -4.33 5.60
CA ARG A 33 4.37 -3.68 5.69
C ARG A 33 4.30 -2.72 6.88
N LYS A 34 4.82 -3.10 8.05
CA LYS A 34 4.85 -2.22 9.24
C LYS A 34 5.65 -0.94 8.96
N GLU A 35 6.82 -1.07 8.35
CA GLU A 35 7.65 0.10 7.99
C GLU A 35 6.95 1.03 7.00
N LEU A 36 6.33 0.47 5.96
CA LEU A 36 5.59 1.27 4.98
C LEU A 36 4.36 1.94 5.61
N PHE A 37 3.67 1.25 6.53
CA PHE A 37 2.51 1.82 7.23
C PHE A 37 2.90 2.95 8.19
N GLU A 38 4.06 2.86 8.83
CA GLU A 38 4.62 3.95 9.62
C GLU A 38 4.83 5.21 8.77
N GLN A 39 5.31 5.06 7.53
CA GLN A 39 5.44 6.20 6.60
C GLN A 39 4.09 6.83 6.25
N VAL A 40 3.06 6.01 5.98
CA VAL A 40 1.70 6.51 5.75
C VAL A 40 1.20 7.26 6.99
N SER A 41 1.43 6.73 8.18
CA SER A 41 1.04 7.36 9.45
C SER A 41 1.73 8.70 9.66
N GLN A 42 3.04 8.78 9.37
CA GLN A 42 3.81 10.02 9.43
C GLN A 42 3.29 11.06 8.42
N ILE A 43 2.90 10.65 7.20
CA ILE A 43 2.30 11.54 6.22
C ILE A 43 0.96 12.08 6.72
N VAL A 44 0.06 11.19 7.16
CA VAL A 44 -1.29 11.54 7.65
C VAL A 44 -1.23 12.49 8.84
N ASN A 45 -0.30 12.25 9.77
CA ASN A 45 -0.18 13.05 10.99
C ASN A 45 0.68 14.31 10.82
N GLY A 46 1.59 14.33 9.84
CA GLY A 46 2.58 15.40 9.69
C GLY A 46 2.22 16.49 8.68
N TYR A 47 1.37 16.18 7.70
CA TYR A 47 1.06 17.12 6.61
C TYR A 47 -0.23 17.90 6.88
N PRO A 48 -0.31 19.18 6.46
CA PRO A 48 -1.55 19.94 6.56
C PRO A 48 -2.59 19.40 5.57
N ALA A 49 -3.88 19.54 5.91
CA ALA A 49 -5.00 19.07 5.08
C ALA A 49 -4.89 19.50 3.60
N LYS A 50 -4.36 20.70 3.32
CA LYS A 50 -4.13 21.18 1.96
C LYS A 50 -3.24 20.29 1.10
N ALA A 51 -2.25 19.63 1.69
CA ALA A 51 -1.37 18.73 0.95
C ALA A 51 -2.12 17.51 0.40
N PHE A 52 -3.26 17.14 1.02
CA PHE A 52 -4.01 15.95 0.65
C PHE A 52 -4.87 16.13 -0.59
N TYR A 53 -5.32 17.35 -0.89
CA TYR A 53 -6.11 17.66 -2.08
C TYR A 53 -5.35 18.47 -3.14
N GLN A 54 -4.18 19.00 -2.81
CA GLN A 54 -3.31 19.66 -3.79
C GLN A 54 -2.68 18.65 -4.75
N MET A 55 -2.55 19.08 -6.00
CA MET A 55 -1.92 18.32 -7.07
C MET A 55 -0.61 19.00 -7.46
N PRO A 56 0.53 18.67 -6.82
CA PRO A 56 1.78 19.41 -6.99
C PRO A 56 2.34 19.34 -8.42
N TYR A 57 1.98 18.30 -9.19
CA TYR A 57 2.43 18.10 -10.57
C TYR A 57 1.26 17.86 -11.52
N ALA A 58 0.37 18.85 -11.65
CA ALA A 58 -0.93 18.72 -12.32
C ALA A 58 -0.92 18.30 -13.81
N ASN A 59 0.24 18.19 -14.47
CA ASN A 59 0.38 17.76 -15.87
C ASN A 59 1.53 16.76 -16.08
N ALA A 60 2.07 16.17 -15.01
CA ALA A 60 3.09 15.15 -15.16
C ALA A 60 2.47 13.84 -15.64
N ASN A 61 3.09 13.18 -16.62
CA ASN A 61 2.68 11.84 -17.04
C ASN A 61 2.94 10.86 -15.88
N GLY A 62 1.93 10.08 -15.49
CA GLY A 62 2.03 9.02 -14.47
C GLY A 62 1.47 9.40 -13.09
N TYR A 63 1.79 8.58 -12.08
CA TYR A 63 1.21 8.67 -10.72
C TYR A 63 1.55 9.96 -9.97
N HIS A 64 2.59 10.69 -10.36
CA HIS A 64 2.95 11.98 -9.76
C HIS A 64 1.89 13.07 -9.99
N SER A 65 0.96 12.85 -10.93
CA SER A 65 -0.23 13.69 -11.13
C SER A 65 -1.36 13.44 -10.12
N LYS A 66 -1.23 12.46 -9.23
CA LYS A 66 -2.28 12.13 -8.25
C LYS A 66 -2.10 12.90 -6.95
N THR A 67 -3.22 13.14 -6.26
CA THR A 67 -3.20 13.72 -4.91
C THR A 67 -2.68 12.71 -3.90
N LEU A 68 -2.22 13.19 -2.74
CA LEU A 68 -1.85 12.29 -1.63
C LEU A 68 -3.08 11.47 -1.16
N SER A 69 -4.27 12.08 -1.12
CA SER A 69 -5.51 11.36 -0.78
C SER A 69 -5.75 10.17 -1.71
N TYR A 70 -5.65 10.38 -3.02
CA TYR A 70 -5.83 9.30 -3.99
C TYR A 70 -4.80 8.20 -3.80
N SER A 71 -3.54 8.57 -3.57
CA SER A 71 -2.46 7.59 -3.40
C SER A 71 -2.66 6.72 -2.17
N ILE A 72 -3.08 7.31 -1.05
CA ILE A 72 -3.38 6.59 0.19
C ILE A 72 -4.62 5.70 0.02
N TRP A 73 -5.70 6.25 -0.55
CA TRP A 73 -6.90 5.49 -0.87
C TRP A 73 -6.59 4.28 -1.76
N HIS A 74 -5.74 4.46 -2.78
CA HIS A 74 -5.38 3.40 -3.71
C HIS A 74 -4.60 2.25 -3.06
N ILE A 75 -3.77 2.53 -2.04
CA ILE A 75 -3.09 1.48 -1.24
C ILE A 75 -4.14 0.60 -0.55
N PHE A 76 -5.05 1.21 0.20
CA PHE A 76 -6.07 0.47 0.94
C PHE A 76 -7.11 -0.17 0.02
N ARG A 77 -7.37 0.42 -1.14
CA ARG A 77 -8.22 -0.19 -2.17
C ARG A 77 -7.67 -1.54 -2.63
N ILE A 78 -6.35 -1.66 -2.81
CA ILE A 78 -5.73 -2.94 -3.18
C ILE A 78 -5.83 -3.92 -2.02
N GLU A 79 -5.52 -3.50 -0.78
CA GLU A 79 -5.63 -4.39 0.40
C GLU A 79 -7.06 -4.91 0.57
N ASP A 80 -8.06 -4.06 0.40
CA ASP A 80 -9.49 -4.40 0.48
C ASP A 80 -9.90 -5.41 -0.59
N ILE A 81 -9.49 -5.23 -1.86
CA ILE A 81 -9.76 -6.23 -2.92
C ILE A 81 -9.12 -7.57 -2.59
N VAL A 82 -7.86 -7.57 -2.15
CA VAL A 82 -7.13 -8.82 -1.90
C VAL A 82 -7.75 -9.56 -0.72
N ALA A 83 -8.02 -8.88 0.40
CA ALA A 83 -8.59 -9.48 1.58
C ALA A 83 -10.00 -10.03 1.32
N HIS A 84 -10.88 -9.21 0.74
CA HIS A 84 -12.29 -9.55 0.61
C HIS A 84 -12.59 -10.37 -0.64
N ALA A 85 -12.12 -9.96 -1.81
CA ALA A 85 -12.46 -10.65 -3.05
C ALA A 85 -11.59 -11.91 -3.31
N LEU A 86 -10.30 -11.88 -2.98
CA LEU A 86 -9.39 -12.98 -3.31
C LEU A 86 -9.25 -14.02 -2.19
N ILE A 87 -9.26 -13.59 -0.92
CA ILE A 87 -9.03 -14.49 0.22
C ILE A 87 -10.34 -14.92 0.87
N ALA A 88 -11.19 -13.97 1.29
CA ALA A 88 -12.42 -14.28 2.03
C ALA A 88 -13.61 -14.65 1.13
N GLY A 89 -13.66 -14.13 -0.10
CA GLY A 89 -14.78 -14.29 -1.01
C GLY A 89 -16.04 -13.53 -0.59
N ASP A 90 -15.90 -12.45 0.19
CA ASP A 90 -16.98 -11.62 0.72
C ASP A 90 -16.97 -10.19 0.14
N GLU A 91 -17.84 -9.33 0.67
CA GLU A 91 -18.00 -7.96 0.17
C GLU A 91 -16.85 -7.05 0.64
N GLN A 92 -16.32 -6.26 -0.30
CA GLN A 92 -15.28 -5.27 -0.07
C GLN A 92 -15.79 -4.15 0.84
N VAL A 93 -15.03 -3.80 1.87
CA VAL A 93 -15.41 -2.77 2.86
C VAL A 93 -15.66 -1.43 2.18
N LEU A 94 -14.85 -1.06 1.20
CA LEU A 94 -15.00 0.22 0.49
C LEU A 94 -16.21 0.26 -0.45
N VAL A 95 -16.89 -0.86 -0.66
CA VAL A 95 -18.14 -0.98 -1.45
C VAL A 95 -19.35 -1.13 -0.53
N THR A 96 -19.15 -1.68 0.68
CA THR A 96 -20.20 -1.77 1.69
C THR A 96 -20.66 -0.37 2.11
N GLY A 97 -21.98 -0.15 2.22
CA GLY A 97 -22.55 1.10 2.74
C GLY A 97 -22.90 2.18 1.71
N GLY A 98 -22.74 1.93 0.41
CA GLY A 98 -23.25 2.82 -0.65
C GLY A 98 -22.44 4.10 -0.88
N TYR A 99 -21.19 4.14 -0.43
CA TYR A 99 -20.27 5.24 -0.71
C TYR A 99 -19.78 5.13 -2.17
N GLN A 100 -20.44 5.84 -3.09
CA GLN A 100 -19.96 6.08 -4.47
C GLN A 100 -19.16 7.38 -4.55
#